data_AF-A0A842J6Z4-F1
#
_entry.id   AF-A0A842J6Z4-F1
#
_cell.length_a   1.000
_cell.length_b   1.000
_cell.length_c   1.000
_cell.angle_alpha   90.00
_cell.angle_beta   90.00
_cell.angle_gamma   90.00
#
_symmetry.space_group_name_H-M   'P 1'
#
loop_
_entity.id
_entity.type
_entity.pdbx_description
1 polymer ?
#
loop_
_entity_poly.entity_id
_entity_poly.type
_entity_poly.pdbx_seq_one_letter_code
_entity_poly.pdbx_strand_id
1 'polypeptide(L)'
;MTKSDVKDALKSRFGAEIAGDFRVLKERELAEFNDEAKFVFEGESKILREFYIFADTGVGDLWLVRLNDGKVAFYDHDAGYLCASNLVKFDLDMTGWLKIAEMFGKFETINEPNDEQKSKFKLAVSALCSQILEIWDI
;
A
#
# COMPACT_ATOMS: atom_id res chain seq x y z
N MET A 1 -11.70 -12.29 -1.74
CA MET A 1 -12.07 -10.88 -1.96
C MET A 1 -12.13 -10.62 -3.47
N THR A 2 -13.12 -9.90 -3.96
CA THR A 2 -13.25 -9.54 -5.38
C THR A 2 -12.66 -8.15 -5.65
N LYS A 3 -12.38 -7.82 -6.92
CA LYS A 3 -12.01 -6.45 -7.32
C LYS A 3 -13.11 -5.43 -6.97
N SER A 4 -14.38 -5.84 -6.95
CA SER A 4 -15.49 -4.99 -6.52
C SER A 4 -15.41 -4.68 -5.02
N ASP A 5 -15.17 -5.71 -4.20
CA ASP A 5 -15.06 -5.55 -2.74
C ASP A 5 -13.97 -4.53 -2.37
N VAL A 6 -12.84 -4.55 -3.08
CA VAL A 6 -11.74 -3.60 -2.90
C VAL A 6 -12.17 -2.18 -3.27
N LYS A 7 -12.82 -2.00 -4.42
CA LYS A 7 -13.33 -0.69 -4.85
C LYS A 7 -14.36 -0.14 -3.87
N ASP A 8 -15.29 -0.98 -3.41
CA ASP A 8 -16.33 -0.57 -2.46
C ASP A 8 -15.71 -0.16 -1.11
N ALA A 9 -14.69 -0.87 -0.63
CA ALA A 9 -13.96 -0.52 0.59
C ALA A 9 -13.23 0.83 0.50
N LEU A 10 -12.81 1.23 -0.72
CA LEU A 10 -12.01 2.44 -0.96
C LEU A 10 -12.81 3.61 -1.53
N LYS A 11 -14.10 3.43 -1.83
CA LYS A 11 -14.92 4.39 -2.58
C LYS A 11 -14.94 5.81 -1.99
N SER A 12 -14.89 5.95 -0.67
CA SER A 12 -14.86 7.26 0.01
C SER A 12 -13.48 7.90 0.08
N ARG A 13 -12.44 7.20 -0.40
CA ARG A 13 -11.03 7.60 -0.27
C ARG A 13 -10.28 7.64 -1.61
N PHE A 14 -10.94 7.44 -2.74
CA PHE A 14 -10.27 7.50 -4.04
C PHE A 14 -9.51 8.81 -4.26
N GLY A 15 -8.23 8.71 -4.59
CA GLY A 15 -7.34 9.85 -4.77
C GLY A 15 -6.87 10.52 -3.48
N ALA A 16 -7.24 10.01 -2.29
CA ALA A 16 -6.82 10.58 -1.03
C ALA A 16 -5.37 10.18 -0.72
N GLU A 17 -4.54 11.16 -0.45
CA GLU A 17 -3.23 11.01 0.17
C GLU A 17 -3.43 11.04 1.69
N ILE A 18 -3.31 9.88 2.33
CA ILE A 18 -3.54 9.74 3.78
C ILE A 18 -2.25 10.12 4.54
N ALA A 19 -1.10 9.83 3.95
CA ALA A 19 0.26 10.13 4.39
C ALA A 19 1.21 10.08 3.18
N GLY A 20 2.47 10.50 3.34
CA GLY A 20 3.46 10.65 2.26
C GLY A 20 3.61 9.44 1.33
N ASP A 21 3.47 8.22 1.87
CA ASP A 21 3.60 6.95 1.13
C ASP A 21 2.30 6.12 1.03
N PHE A 22 1.17 6.77 1.33
CA PHE A 22 -0.13 6.10 1.46
C PHE A 22 -1.21 6.85 0.71
N ARG A 23 -1.13 6.81 -0.62
CA ARG A 23 -2.12 7.43 -1.50
C ARG A 23 -3.02 6.39 -2.14
N VAL A 24 -4.32 6.47 -1.86
CA VAL A 24 -5.32 5.63 -2.52
C VAL A 24 -5.50 6.09 -3.96
N LEU A 25 -5.45 5.16 -4.91
CA LEU A 25 -5.58 5.48 -6.33
C LEU A 25 -6.96 6.07 -6.66
N LYS A 26 -7.01 6.96 -7.64
CA LYS A 26 -8.27 7.43 -8.24
C LYS A 26 -8.90 6.30 -9.02
N GLU A 27 -10.22 6.38 -9.21
CA GLU A 27 -10.95 5.35 -9.96
C GLU A 27 -10.40 5.11 -11.38
N ARG A 28 -9.95 6.18 -12.06
CA ARG A 28 -9.28 6.07 -13.37
C ARG A 28 -7.94 5.34 -13.30
N GLU A 29 -7.16 5.59 -12.25
CA GLU A 29 -5.83 4.99 -12.04
C GLU A 29 -5.99 3.51 -11.67
N LEU A 30 -7.01 3.17 -10.87
CA LEU A 30 -7.38 1.78 -10.62
C LEU A 30 -7.69 1.01 -11.90
N ALA A 31 -8.42 1.63 -12.85
CA ALA A 31 -8.73 1.00 -14.12
C ALA A 31 -7.49 0.82 -15.00
N GLU A 32 -6.62 1.83 -15.05
CA GLU A 32 -5.38 1.82 -15.83
C GLU A 32 -4.35 0.82 -15.28
N PHE A 33 -4.08 0.87 -13.98
CA PHE A 33 -3.04 0.05 -13.34
C PHE A 33 -3.41 -1.44 -13.31
N ASN A 34 -4.72 -1.75 -13.38
CA ASN A 34 -5.23 -3.12 -13.33
C ASN A 34 -5.78 -3.63 -14.68
N ASP A 35 -5.40 -3.01 -15.80
CA ASP A 35 -5.67 -3.50 -17.16
C ASP A 35 -4.57 -4.46 -17.62
N GLU A 36 -4.84 -5.78 -17.62
CA GLU A 36 -3.88 -6.80 -18.05
C GLU A 36 -3.48 -6.66 -19.53
N ALA A 37 -4.37 -6.13 -20.39
CA ALA A 37 -4.13 -5.98 -21.81
C ALA A 37 -3.34 -4.71 -22.15
N LYS A 38 -3.36 -3.71 -21.26
CA LYS A 38 -2.65 -2.43 -21.38
C LYS A 38 -1.74 -2.18 -20.18
N PHE A 39 -1.04 -3.21 -19.75
CA PHE A 39 -0.23 -3.15 -18.55
C PHE A 39 0.86 -2.08 -18.67
N VAL A 40 0.82 -1.09 -17.77
CA VAL A 40 1.67 0.11 -17.82
C VAL A 40 2.98 -0.03 -17.05
N PHE A 41 3.18 -1.14 -16.35
CA PHE A 41 4.38 -1.41 -15.56
C PHE A 41 5.32 -2.38 -16.26
N GLU A 42 6.62 -2.25 -16.00
CA GLU A 42 7.58 -3.27 -16.40
C GLU A 42 7.38 -4.54 -15.56
N GLY A 43 7.07 -5.66 -16.20
CA GLY A 43 6.86 -6.94 -15.50
C GLY A 43 5.80 -7.82 -16.12
N GLU A 44 5.23 -8.72 -15.29
CA GLU A 44 4.26 -9.72 -15.75
C GLU A 44 2.83 -9.29 -15.41
N SER A 45 2.06 -8.86 -16.42
CA SER A 45 0.66 -8.44 -16.24
C SER A 45 -0.24 -9.50 -15.60
N LYS A 46 0.14 -10.78 -15.68
CA LYS A 46 -0.53 -11.91 -15.00
C LYS A 46 -0.61 -11.74 -13.49
N ILE A 47 0.24 -10.92 -12.88
CA ILE A 47 0.16 -10.60 -11.45
C ILE A 47 -1.22 -10.05 -11.08
N LEU A 48 -1.89 -9.33 -11.99
CA LEU A 48 -3.21 -8.73 -11.81
C LEU A 48 -4.38 -9.73 -11.71
N ARG A 49 -4.08 -11.03 -11.90
CA ARG A 49 -5.02 -12.13 -11.68
C ARG A 49 -5.09 -12.56 -10.22
N GLU A 50 -3.98 -12.39 -9.50
CA GLU A 50 -3.87 -12.72 -8.08
C GLU A 50 -3.90 -11.48 -7.19
N PHE A 51 -3.33 -10.38 -7.67
CA PHE A 51 -3.22 -9.12 -6.96
C PHE A 51 -4.05 -8.02 -7.63
N TYR A 52 -4.40 -7.02 -6.85
CA TYR A 52 -5.06 -5.82 -7.32
C TYR A 52 -4.37 -4.60 -6.73
N ILE A 53 -3.87 -3.72 -7.60
CA ILE A 53 -3.16 -2.50 -7.20
C ILE A 53 -4.20 -1.47 -6.76
N PHE A 54 -4.06 -0.94 -5.55
CA PHE A 54 -5.08 -0.07 -4.95
C PHE A 54 -4.57 1.26 -4.40
N ALA A 55 -3.26 1.36 -4.12
CA ALA A 55 -2.61 2.57 -3.62
C ALA A 55 -1.17 2.65 -4.16
N ASP A 56 -0.56 3.83 -4.06
CA ASP A 56 0.84 4.08 -4.38
C ASP A 56 1.48 5.05 -3.38
N THR A 57 2.79 5.25 -3.52
CA THR A 57 3.58 6.23 -2.74
C THR A 57 3.68 7.58 -3.42
N GLY A 58 3.04 7.77 -4.59
CA GLY A 58 3.20 8.96 -5.43
C GLY A 58 4.56 9.05 -6.17
N VAL A 59 5.53 8.19 -5.85
CA VAL A 59 6.87 8.18 -6.47
C VAL A 59 7.20 6.90 -7.24
N GLY A 60 6.27 5.95 -7.32
CA GLY A 60 6.41 4.77 -8.21
C GLY A 60 6.11 3.45 -7.54
N ASP A 61 6.25 3.37 -6.21
CA ASP A 61 5.96 2.14 -5.45
C ASP A 61 4.46 1.90 -5.34
N LEU A 62 4.11 0.62 -5.23
CA LEU A 62 2.71 0.20 -5.31
C LEU A 62 2.30 -0.62 -4.09
N TRP A 63 1.06 -0.37 -3.66
CA TRP A 63 0.35 -1.20 -2.72
C TRP A 63 -0.65 -2.08 -3.46
N LEU A 64 -0.56 -3.38 -3.19
CA LEU A 64 -1.39 -4.39 -3.80
C LEU A 64 -2.16 -5.15 -2.72
N VAL A 65 -3.37 -5.58 -3.03
CA VAL A 65 -4.11 -6.54 -2.21
C VAL A 65 -4.21 -7.87 -2.95
N ARG A 66 -3.94 -8.97 -2.25
CA ARG A 66 -4.09 -10.31 -2.79
C ARG A 66 -5.56 -10.71 -2.73
N LEU A 67 -6.12 -11.10 -3.87
CA LEU A 67 -7.55 -11.34 -4.00
C LEU A 67 -8.03 -12.60 -3.26
N ASN A 68 -7.17 -13.59 -3.06
CA ASN A 68 -7.56 -14.84 -2.39
C ASN A 68 -7.79 -14.67 -0.87
N ASP A 69 -6.94 -13.90 -0.17
CA ASP A 69 -6.90 -13.78 1.29
C ASP A 69 -7.08 -12.35 1.80
N GLY A 70 -7.09 -11.34 0.92
CA GLY A 70 -7.27 -9.93 1.27
C GLY A 70 -6.04 -9.29 1.91
N LYS A 71 -4.88 -9.97 1.91
CA LYS A 71 -3.65 -9.44 2.51
C LYS A 71 -2.97 -8.45 1.58
N VAL A 72 -2.34 -7.44 2.16
CA VAL A 72 -1.59 -6.43 1.41
C VAL A 72 -0.16 -6.87 1.14
N ALA A 73 0.36 -6.35 0.03
CA ALA A 73 1.73 -6.48 -0.40
C ALA A 73 2.23 -5.13 -0.90
N PHE A 74 3.55 -4.95 -0.85
CA PHE A 74 4.24 -3.76 -1.32
C PHE A 74 5.20 -4.14 -2.44
N TYR A 75 5.28 -3.27 -3.42
CA TYR A 75 6.21 -3.34 -4.54
C TYR A 75 7.07 -2.08 -4.53
N ASP A 76 8.37 -2.27 -4.35
CA ASP A 76 9.40 -1.24 -4.49
C ASP A 76 9.80 -1.15 -5.97
N HIS A 77 9.61 0.02 -6.58
CA HIS A 77 9.86 0.22 -8.01
C HIS A 77 11.36 0.14 -8.37
N ASP A 78 12.26 0.31 -7.40
CA ASP A 78 13.71 0.18 -7.56
C ASP A 78 14.19 -1.27 -7.37
N ALA A 79 13.35 -2.16 -6.83
CA ALA A 79 13.69 -3.56 -6.56
C ALA A 79 13.55 -4.50 -7.79
N GLY A 80 13.34 -3.94 -8.98
CA GLY A 80 13.19 -4.66 -10.25
C GLY A 80 11.74 -4.75 -10.71
N TYR A 81 11.45 -5.62 -11.68
CA TYR A 81 10.12 -5.67 -12.33
C TYR A 81 8.97 -6.05 -11.39
N LEU A 82 7.76 -5.60 -11.73
CA LEU A 82 6.53 -5.96 -11.03
C LEU A 82 6.16 -7.43 -11.28
N CYS A 83 6.59 -8.29 -10.36
CA CYS A 83 6.32 -9.72 -10.34
C CYS A 83 6.17 -10.24 -8.91
N ALA A 84 5.56 -11.42 -8.74
CA ALA A 84 5.25 -11.95 -7.43
C ALA A 84 6.47 -12.19 -6.51
N SER A 85 7.66 -12.43 -7.07
CA SER A 85 8.90 -12.61 -6.28
C SER A 85 9.44 -11.30 -5.72
N ASN A 86 9.12 -10.16 -6.34
CA ASN A 86 9.58 -8.84 -5.90
C ASN A 86 8.58 -8.13 -4.97
N LEU A 87 7.49 -8.82 -4.59
CA LEU A 87 6.53 -8.30 -3.62
C LEU A 87 6.92 -8.65 -2.19
N VAL A 88 7.02 -7.64 -1.33
CA VAL A 88 7.02 -7.80 0.12
C VAL A 88 5.58 -8.07 0.55
N LYS A 89 5.33 -9.23 1.17
CA LYS A 89 3.99 -9.69 1.54
C LYS A 89 3.80 -9.57 3.04
N PHE A 90 2.75 -8.89 3.47
CA PHE A 90 2.47 -8.66 4.89
C PHE A 90 1.39 -9.59 5.41
N ASP A 91 1.45 -9.90 6.71
CA ASP A 91 0.30 -10.43 7.43
C ASP A 91 -0.62 -9.29 7.89
N LEU A 92 -1.12 -8.52 6.92
CA LEU A 92 -1.90 -7.31 7.12
C LEU A 92 -2.99 -7.24 6.06
N ASP A 93 -4.21 -6.86 6.44
CA ASP A 93 -5.30 -6.61 5.49
C ASP A 93 -5.44 -5.11 5.15
N MET A 94 -6.35 -4.76 4.24
CA MET A 94 -6.58 -3.34 3.88
C MET A 94 -7.07 -2.47 5.05
N THR A 95 -7.78 -3.04 6.03
CA THR A 95 -8.23 -2.29 7.20
C THR A 95 -7.04 -1.93 8.09
N GLY A 96 -6.13 -2.87 8.29
CA GLY A 96 -4.87 -2.66 8.98
C GLY A 96 -3.99 -1.66 8.22
N TRP A 97 -3.90 -1.77 6.90
CA TRP A 97 -3.18 -0.81 6.05
C TRP A 97 -3.71 0.62 6.23
N LEU A 98 -5.03 0.83 6.20
CA LEU A 98 -5.64 2.14 6.43
C LEU A 98 -5.33 2.70 7.83
N LYS A 99 -5.35 1.85 8.86
CA LYS A 99 -4.98 2.27 10.22
C LYS A 99 -3.52 2.73 10.30
N ILE A 100 -2.62 2.00 9.64
CA ILE A 100 -1.20 2.38 9.58
C ILE A 100 -1.05 3.69 8.82
N ALA A 101 -1.68 3.84 7.65
CA ALA A 101 -1.68 5.09 6.88
C ALA A 101 -2.12 6.29 7.74
N GLU A 102 -3.21 6.15 8.51
CA GLU A 102 -3.68 7.20 9.42
C GLU A 102 -2.71 7.46 10.59
N MET A 103 -1.97 6.47 11.06
CA MET A 103 -0.91 6.66 12.07
C MET A 103 0.26 7.44 11.48
N PHE A 104 0.70 7.10 10.27
CA PHE A 104 1.74 7.83 9.53
C PHE A 104 1.32 9.28 9.32
N GLY A 105 0.12 9.52 8.80
CA GLY A 105 -0.36 10.88 8.55
C GLY A 105 -0.41 11.74 9.82
N LYS A 106 -0.79 11.16 10.97
CA LYS A 106 -0.71 11.87 12.26
C LYS A 106 0.74 12.14 12.68
N PHE A 107 1.62 11.15 12.54
CA PHE A 107 3.02 11.27 12.92
C PHE A 107 3.75 12.32 12.08
N GLU A 108 3.50 12.37 10.77
CA GLU A 108 4.07 13.33 9.83
C GLU A 108 3.68 14.79 10.13
N THR A 109 2.56 15.04 10.83
CA THR A 109 2.19 16.40 11.27
C THR A 109 3.02 16.92 12.45
N ILE A 110 3.79 16.05 13.11
CA ILE A 110 4.66 16.44 14.23
C ILE A 110 5.95 16.99 13.64
N ASN A 111 6.14 18.31 13.76
CA ASN A 111 7.42 18.93 13.39
C ASN A 111 8.51 18.47 14.38
N GLU A 112 9.58 17.86 13.86
CA GLU A 112 10.73 17.35 14.64
C GLU A 112 10.32 16.44 15.82
N PRO A 113 9.79 15.24 15.57
CA PRO A 113 9.34 14.34 16.64
C PRO A 113 10.52 13.89 17.51
N ASN A 114 10.31 13.92 18.83
CA ASN A 114 11.29 13.45 19.80
C ASN A 114 11.34 11.91 19.87
N ASP A 115 12.35 11.37 20.57
CA ASP A 115 12.57 9.92 20.68
C ASP A 115 11.39 9.16 21.30
N GLU A 116 10.66 9.78 22.23
CA GLU A 116 9.48 9.18 22.85
C GLU A 116 8.33 9.06 21.83
N GLN A 117 8.10 10.10 21.03
CA GLN A 117 7.09 10.12 19.97
C GLN A 117 7.41 9.10 18.88
N LYS A 118 8.67 9.06 18.43
CA LYS A 118 9.17 8.04 17.47
C LYS A 118 8.95 6.63 18.01
N SER A 119 9.33 6.39 19.27
CA SER A 119 9.18 5.07 19.91
C SER A 119 7.71 4.66 20.03
N LYS A 120 6.84 5.57 20.46
CA LYS A 120 5.38 5.32 20.55
C LYS A 120 4.78 4.99 19.18
N PHE A 121 5.18 5.73 18.15
CA PHE A 121 4.73 5.48 16.78
C PHE A 121 5.19 4.09 16.29
N LYS A 122 6.49 3.78 16.41
CA LYS A 122 7.03 2.46 16.03
C LYS A 122 6.34 1.32 16.76
N LEU A 123 6.06 1.47 18.06
CA LEU A 123 5.33 0.46 18.84
C LEU A 123 3.90 0.28 18.33
N ALA A 124 3.19 1.37 18.02
CA ALA A 124 1.83 1.32 17.52
C ALA A 124 1.74 0.65 16.14
N VAL A 125 2.66 0.98 15.22
CA VAL A 125 2.75 0.34 13.90
C VAL A 125 3.14 -1.13 14.05
N SER A 126 4.14 -1.45 14.88
CA SER A 126 4.60 -2.83 15.11
C SER A 126 3.51 -3.75 15.66
N ALA A 127 2.61 -3.21 16.47
CA ALA A 127 1.48 -3.98 17.01
C ALA A 127 0.48 -4.42 15.92
N LEU A 128 0.44 -3.72 14.77
CA LEU A 128 -0.35 -4.11 13.61
C LEU A 128 0.47 -4.92 12.60
N CYS A 129 1.66 -4.43 12.24
CA CYS A 129 2.57 -5.10 11.32
C CYS A 129 3.99 -4.56 11.49
N SER A 130 4.86 -5.29 12.19
CA SER A 130 6.26 -4.89 12.38
C SER A 130 7.06 -4.83 11.07
N GLN A 131 6.76 -5.72 10.12
CA GLN A 131 7.45 -5.80 8.83
C GLN A 131 7.33 -4.51 8.01
N ILE A 132 6.26 -3.73 8.21
CA ILE A 132 6.07 -2.46 7.50
C ILE A 132 7.20 -1.49 7.84
N LEU A 133 7.71 -1.49 9.08
CA LEU A 133 8.80 -0.62 9.50
C LEU A 133 10.15 -0.98 8.86
N GLU A 134 10.25 -2.11 8.16
CA GLU A 134 11.46 -2.47 7.41
C GLU A 134 11.53 -1.72 6.07
N ILE A 135 10.41 -1.19 5.57
CA ILE A 135 10.36 -0.36 4.34
C ILE A 135 10.86 1.05 4.62
N TRP A 136 10.52 1.61 5.79
CA TRP A 136 10.83 3.00 6.13
C TRP A 136 11.83 3.10 7.27
N ASP A 137 12.91 3.84 7.05
CA ASP A 137 13.87 4.19 8.09
C ASP A 137 13.33 5.38 8.92
N ILE A 138 12.53 5.08 9.95
CA ILE A 138 11.90 6.05 10.87
C ILE A 138 12.68 6.13 12.18
#